data_AF-A0A6N2UU20-F1
#
_entry.id   AF-A0A6N2UU20-F1
#
_cell.length_a   1.000
_cell.length_b   1.000
_cell.length_c   1.000
_cell.angle_alpha   90.00
_cell.angle_beta   90.00
_cell.angle_gamma   90.00
#
_symmetry.space_group_name_H-M   'P 1'
#
loop_
_entity.id
_entity.type
_entity.pdbx_description
1 polymer ?
#
loop_
_entity_poly.entity_id
_entity_poly.type
_entity_poly.pdbx_seq_one_letter_code
_entity_poly.pdbx_strand_id
1 'polypeptide(L)'
;MKQLLELTDLEIRMGFAASCVEAAAKCVGCSYSEMYQRMKRVELINNFIIRHYETIHTESRENITDSVLECLNNWEAYQGITAPKGTNLYLLKQQKKGDFSC
;
A
#
# COMPACT_ATOMS: atom_id res chain seq x y z
N MET A 1 30.45 -25.74 2.05
CA MET A 1 28.99 -25.68 2.30
C MET A 1 28.63 -24.20 2.35
N LYS A 2 27.78 -23.69 1.45
CA LYS A 2 27.29 -22.30 1.57
C LYS A 2 26.34 -22.29 2.76
N GLN A 3 26.67 -21.56 3.82
CA GLN A 3 25.69 -21.25 4.85
C GLN A 3 24.58 -20.43 4.19
N LEU A 4 23.38 -20.99 4.10
CA LEU A 4 22.21 -20.27 3.65
C LEU A 4 21.82 -19.33 4.79
N LEU A 5 21.85 -18.02 4.53
CA LEU A 5 21.32 -17.03 5.46
C LEU A 5 19.79 -17.17 5.44
N GLU A 6 19.26 -17.80 6.48
CA GLU A 6 17.83 -17.84 6.76
C GLU A 6 17.44 -16.48 7.33
N LEU A 7 16.56 -15.75 6.62
CA LEU A 7 16.01 -14.49 7.13
C LEU A 7 15.03 -14.78 8.25
N THR A 8 15.05 -13.93 9.28
CA THR A 8 14.03 -13.97 10.33
C THR A 8 12.66 -13.57 9.78
N ASP A 9 11.58 -14.03 10.43
CA ASP A 9 10.20 -13.62 10.09
C ASP A 9 10.06 -12.09 10.05
N LEU A 10 10.69 -11.39 10.98
CA LEU A 10 10.70 -9.93 11.02
C LEU A 10 11.35 -9.33 9.77
N GLU A 11 12.51 -9.83 9.35
CA GLU A 11 13.20 -9.36 8.14
C GLU A 11 12.37 -9.59 6.88
N ILE A 12 11.69 -10.74 6.80
CA ILE A 12 10.81 -11.08 5.67
C ILE A 12 9.63 -10.10 5.63
N ARG A 13 8.95 -9.85 6.75
CA ARG A 13 7.83 -8.92 6.82
C ARG A 13 8.24 -7.48 6.54
N MET A 14 9.41 -7.06 7.02
CA MET A 14 9.95 -5.73 6.72
C MET A 14 10.29 -5.58 5.24
N GLY A 15 10.87 -6.60 4.61
CA GLY A 15 11.13 -6.62 3.17
C GLY A 15 9.83 -6.52 2.36
N PHE A 16 8.80 -7.26 2.78
CA PHE A 16 7.47 -7.17 2.17
C PHE A 16 6.85 -5.76 2.33
N ALA A 17 6.94 -5.17 3.52
CA ALA A 17 6.43 -3.83 3.79
C ALA A 17 7.13 -2.76 2.94
N ALA A 18 8.46 -2.82 2.84
CA ALA A 18 9.22 -1.93 1.96
C ALA A 18 8.76 -2.07 0.49
N SER A 19 8.51 -3.30 0.05
CA SER A 19 8.01 -3.58 -1.30
C SER A 19 6.60 -3.02 -1.55
N CYS A 20 5.73 -3.00 -0.54
CA CYS A 20 4.41 -2.37 -0.62
C CYS A 20 4.51 -0.85 -0.76
N VAL A 21 5.42 -0.22 -0.01
CA VAL A 21 5.68 1.23 -0.10
C VAL A 21 6.16 1.60 -1.51
N GLU A 22 7.11 0.84 -2.05
CA GLU A 22 7.63 1.06 -3.41
C GLU A 22 6.53 0.91 -4.48
N ALA A 23 5.72 -0.15 -4.40
CA ALA A 23 4.65 -0.40 -5.35
C ALA A 23 3.58 0.71 -5.31
N ALA A 24 3.17 1.14 -4.12
CA ALA A 24 2.24 2.24 -3.93
C ALA A 24 2.82 3.57 -4.46
N ALA A 25 4.09 3.86 -4.17
CA ALA A 25 4.76 5.08 -4.63
C ALA A 25 4.81 5.13 -6.16
N LYS A 26 5.17 4.01 -6.80
CA LYS A 26 5.20 3.86 -8.26
C LYS A 26 3.81 4.02 -8.88
N CYS A 27 2.77 3.44 -8.26
CA CYS A 27 1.39 3.54 -8.75
C CYS A 27 0.86 4.99 -8.70
N VAL A 28 1.18 5.73 -7.64
CA VAL A 28 0.77 7.14 -7.46
C VAL A 28 1.67 8.11 -8.24
N GLY A 29 2.90 7.72 -8.58
CA GLY A 29 3.87 8.59 -9.23
C GLY A 29 4.58 9.55 -8.26
N CYS A 30 4.80 9.14 -7.01
CA CYS A 30 5.50 9.93 -6.00
C CYS A 30 6.82 9.27 -5.56
N SER A 31 7.63 10.00 -4.79
CA SER A 31 8.87 9.45 -4.25
C SER A 31 8.61 8.39 -3.18
N TYR A 32 9.51 7.42 -3.06
CA TYR A 32 9.46 6.41 -2.00
C TYR A 32 9.36 7.05 -0.60
N SER A 33 10.17 8.09 -0.36
CA SER A 33 10.17 8.81 0.92
C SER A 33 8.82 9.46 1.21
N GLU A 34 8.18 10.07 0.22
CA GLU A 34 6.86 10.69 0.40
C GLU A 34 5.79 9.64 0.76
N MET A 35 5.74 8.54 0.01
CA MET A 35 4.79 7.46 0.28
C MET A 35 5.03 6.83 1.66
N TYR A 36 6.29 6.59 2.03
CA TYR A 36 6.64 6.08 3.35
C TYR A 36 6.15 7.02 4.45
N GLN A 37 6.34 8.34 4.32
CA GLN A 37 5.85 9.31 5.30
C GLN A 37 4.32 9.32 5.40
N ARG A 38 3.61 9.21 4.27
CA ARG A 38 2.13 9.10 4.25
C ARG A 38 1.66 7.85 5.00
N MET A 39 2.21 6.69 4.66
CA MET A 39 1.87 5.42 5.33
C MET A 39 2.25 5.43 6.82
N LYS A 40 3.37 6.05 7.18
CA LYS A 40 3.82 6.19 8.57
C LYS A 40 2.89 7.08 9.38
N ARG A 41 2.40 8.18 8.81
CA ARG A 41 1.51 9.14 9.48
C ARG A 41 0.22 8.50 9.99
N VAL A 42 -0.34 7.58 9.20
CA VAL A 42 -1.56 6.85 9.55
C VAL A 42 -1.28 5.48 10.19
N GLU A 43 -0.02 5.17 10.50
CA GLU A 43 0.41 3.87 11.05
C GLU A 43 0.02 2.65 10.20
N LEU A 44 -0.13 2.82 8.88
CA LEU A 44 -0.58 1.78 7.94
C LEU A 44 0.34 0.57 7.91
N ILE A 45 1.66 0.79 8.01
CA ILE A 45 2.63 -0.30 7.97
C ILE A 45 2.38 -1.28 9.12
N ASN A 46 2.24 -0.77 10.36
CA ASN A 46 2.07 -1.64 11.52
C ASN A 46 0.63 -2.18 11.63
N ASN A 47 -0.37 -1.33 11.38
CA ASN A 47 -1.77 -1.66 11.64
C ASN A 47 -2.45 -2.41 10.49
N PHE A 48 -1.92 -2.33 9.27
CA PHE A 48 -2.44 -3.06 8.11
C PHE A 48 -1.43 -4.09 7.59
N ILE A 49 -0.26 -3.66 7.12
CA ILE A 49 0.67 -4.53 6.38
C ILE A 49 1.23 -5.64 7.27
N ILE A 50 1.82 -5.29 8.42
CA ILE A 50 2.44 -6.26 9.32
C ILE A 50 1.38 -7.10 10.03
N ARG A 51 0.27 -6.47 10.45
CA ARG A 51 -0.84 -7.15 11.14
C ARG A 51 -1.51 -8.21 10.27
N HIS A 52 -1.73 -7.94 8.99
CA HIS A 52 -2.43 -8.85 8.07
C HIS A 52 -1.50 -9.59 7.12
N TYR A 53 -0.20 -9.64 7.44
CA TYR A 53 0.84 -10.24 6.60
C TYR A 53 0.44 -11.62 6.06
N GLU A 54 0.03 -12.53 6.96
CA GLU A 54 -0.38 -13.92 6.63
C GLU A 54 -1.46 -14.00 5.54
N THR A 55 -2.30 -12.98 5.40
CA THR A 55 -3.37 -12.93 4.39
C THR A 55 -2.90 -12.20 3.13
N ILE A 56 -2.28 -11.02 3.28
CA ILE A 56 -1.98 -10.18 2.11
C ILE A 56 -0.76 -10.67 1.33
N HIS A 57 0.13 -11.46 1.92
CA HIS A 57 1.34 -11.94 1.22
C HIS A 57 1.05 -13.03 0.17
N THR A 58 -0.14 -13.64 0.20
CA THR A 58 -0.57 -14.66 -0.79
C THR A 58 -1.28 -14.05 -1.99
N GLU A 59 -1.64 -12.77 -1.92
CA GLU A 59 -2.36 -12.06 -2.96
C GLU A 59 -1.45 -11.56 -4.09
N SER A 60 -2.04 -11.17 -5.23
CA SER A 60 -1.28 -10.55 -6.32
C SER A 60 -0.76 -9.16 -5.91
N ARG A 61 0.37 -8.75 -6.51
CA ARG A 61 0.99 -7.45 -6.20
C ARG A 61 0.03 -6.30 -6.50
N GLU A 62 -0.71 -6.40 -7.59
CA GLU A 62 -1.69 -5.41 -8.01
C GLU A 62 -2.81 -5.28 -6.97
N ASN A 63 -3.37 -6.40 -6.51
CA ASN A 63 -4.44 -6.39 -5.51
C ASN A 63 -3.98 -5.82 -4.15
N ILE A 64 -2.77 -6.19 -3.73
CA ILE A 64 -2.14 -5.65 -2.51
C ILE A 64 -1.97 -4.13 -2.66
N THR A 65 -1.45 -3.67 -3.80
CA THR A 65 -1.19 -2.24 -4.05
C THR A 65 -2.49 -1.44 -4.03
N ASP A 66 -3.54 -1.93 -4.69
CA ASP A 66 -4.85 -1.31 -4.69
C ASP A 66 -5.47 -1.23 -3.29
N SER A 67 -5.32 -2.29 -2.49
CA SER A 67 -5.81 -2.37 -1.10
C SER A 67 -5.05 -1.43 -0.18
N VAL A 68 -3.71 -1.37 -0.31
CA VAL A 68 -2.85 -0.46 0.47
C VAL A 68 -3.18 1.00 0.18
N LEU A 69 -3.36 1.37 -1.10
CA LEU A 69 -3.71 2.73 -1.48
C LEU A 69 -5.11 3.12 -1.02
N GLU A 70 -6.08 2.22 -1.14
CA GLU A 70 -7.43 2.43 -0.63
C GLU A 70 -7.44 2.65 0.89
N CYS A 71 -6.75 1.78 1.64
CA CYS A 71 -6.61 1.88 3.08
C CYS A 71 -5.92 3.19 3.49
N LEU A 72 -4.82 3.54 2.84
CA LEU A 72 -4.07 4.78 3.07
C LEU A 72 -4.99 6.00 2.93
N ASN A 73 -5.69 6.08 1.81
CA ASN A 73 -6.58 7.19 1.50
C ASN A 73 -7.74 7.30 2.50
N ASN A 74 -8.34 6.16 2.88
CA ASN A 74 -9.42 6.12 3.86
C ASN A 74 -8.95 6.59 5.24
N TRP A 75 -7.74 6.22 5.65
CA TRP A 75 -7.20 6.58 6.96
C TRP A 75 -6.71 8.03 7.00
N GLU A 76 -6.12 8.53 5.91
CA GLU A 76 -5.79 9.95 5.78
C GLU A 76 -7.08 10.80 5.85
N ALA A 77 -8.15 10.38 5.18
CA ALA A 77 -9.44 11.05 5.26
C ALA A 77 -10.04 11.00 6.68
N TYR A 78 -9.98 9.86 7.37
CA TYR A 78 -10.48 9.71 8.74
C TYR A 78 -9.74 10.63 9.73
N GLN A 79 -8.44 10.84 9.53
CA GLN A 79 -7.62 11.73 10.36
C GLN A 79 -7.72 13.22 9.95
N GLY A 80 -8.58 13.57 8.98
CA GLY A 80 -8.71 14.94 8.48
C GLY A 80 -7.51 15.44 7.68
N ILE A 81 -6.64 14.53 7.22
CA ILE A 81 -5.50 14.83 6.36
C ILE A 81 -6.03 14.90 4.93
N THR A 82 -6.39 16.11 4.47
CA THR A 82 -6.81 16.30 3.08
C THR A 82 -5.57 16.28 2.19
N ALA A 83 -5.50 15.33 1.25
CA ALA A 83 -4.46 15.29 0.23
C ALA A 83 -4.38 16.65 -0.52
N PRO A 84 -3.18 17.23 -0.74
CA PRO A 84 -3.04 18.46 -1.51
C PRO A 84 -3.63 18.32 -2.93
N LYS A 85 -4.14 19.43 -3.47
CA LYS A 85 -4.87 19.51 -4.75
C LYS A 85 -4.06 18.91 -5.91
N GLY A 86 -4.55 17.80 -6.47
CA GLY A 86 -3.99 17.12 -7.65
C GLY A 86 -4.15 15.59 -7.68
N THR A 87 -4.50 14.94 -6.57
CA THR A 87 -4.56 13.47 -6.50
C THR A 87 -6.00 12.97 -6.38
N ASN A 88 -6.41 12.11 -7.32
CA ASN A 88 -7.75 11.53 -7.32
C ASN A 88 -7.79 10.28 -6.40
N LEU A 89 -8.29 10.51 -5.18
CA LEU A 89 -8.67 9.50 -4.19
C LEU A 89 -9.87 8.70 -4.72
N TYR A 90 -9.71 7.41 -5.08
CA TYR A 90 -10.81 6.47 -5.37
C TYR A 90 -11.78 6.75 -6.54
N LEU A 91 -11.69 7.88 -7.25
CA LEU A 91 -12.63 8.30 -8.30
C LEU A 91 -12.13 8.08 -9.75
N LEU A 92 -10.91 7.60 -9.97
CA LEU A 92 -10.59 6.82 -11.18
C LEU A 92 -11.08 5.37 -11.05
N LYS A 93 -11.21 4.85 -9.82
CA LYS A 93 -11.64 3.45 -9.54
C LYS A 93 -13.10 3.16 -9.94
N GLN A 94 -13.97 4.16 -10.16
CA GLN A 94 -15.39 3.98 -10.49
C GLN A 94 -15.85 4.44 -11.89
N GLN A 95 -15.00 5.06 -12.73
CA GLN A 95 -15.39 5.49 -14.09
C GLN A 95 -15.15 4.49 -15.24
N LYS A 96 -14.42 3.37 -15.03
CA LYS A 96 -14.26 2.31 -16.07
C LYS A 96 -14.92 0.97 -15.74
N LYS A 97 -15.46 0.79 -14.53
CA LYS A 97 -16.16 -0.46 -14.15
C LYS A 97 -17.68 -0.41 -14.41
N GLY A 98 -18.19 0.67 -15.00
CA GLY A 98 -19.62 0.94 -15.17
C GLY A 98 -20.09 1.34 -16.57
N ASP A 99 -19.35 1.04 -17.65
CA ASP A 99 -19.97 1.00 -18.98
C ASP A 99 -20.45 -0.43 -19.24
N PHE A 100 -21.58 -0.74 -18.59
CA PHE A 100 -22.46 -1.81 -18.97
C PHE A 100 -23.23 -1.29 -20.19
N SER A 101 -22.98 -1.85 -21.37
CA SER A 101 -23.85 -1.64 -22.53
C SER A 101 -23.93 -2.93 -23.34
N CYS A 102 -25.14 -3.49 -23.30
CA CYS A 102 -25.74 -4.60 -24.08
C CYS A 102 -25.08 -5.98 -24.06
#